data_AF-A0A2I1H2K1-F1
#
_entry.id   AF-A0A2I1H2K1-F1
#
_cell.length_a   1.000
_cell.length_b   1.000
_cell.length_c   1.000
_cell.angle_alpha   90.00
_cell.angle_beta   90.00
_cell.angle_gamma   90.00
#
_symmetry.space_group_name_H-M   'P 1'
#
loop_
_entity.id
_entity.type
_entity.pdbx_description
1 polymer ?
#
loop_
_entity_poly.entity_id
_entity_poly.type
_entity_poly.pdbx_seq_one_letter_code
_entity_poly.pdbx_strand_id
1 'polypeptide(L)' 'ILHVADSIQDTGPCWSTWQFPMERTCGMLQPLAKSRLHPYKNLTNNVYLLELFNNL' A
#
# COMPACT_ATOMS: atom_id res chain seq x y z
N ILE A 1 6.11 -16.96 -9.37
CA ILE A 1 6.31 -16.18 -10.63
C ILE A 1 5.57 -16.83 -11.83
N LEU A 2 4.87 -17.96 -11.65
CA LEU A 2 4.22 -18.68 -12.75
C LEU A 2 2.98 -17.97 -13.34
N HIS A 3 2.25 -17.18 -12.54
CA HIS A 3 0.99 -16.54 -12.94
C HIS A 3 1.12 -15.09 -13.46
N VAL A 4 2.34 -14.56 -13.56
CA VAL A 4 2.55 -13.17 -13.98
C VAL A 4 2.16 -12.99 -15.44
N ALA A 5 2.41 -13.98 -16.30
CA ALA A 5 2.03 -13.93 -17.71
C ALA A 5 0.50 -13.90 -17.90
N ASP A 6 -0.23 -14.77 -17.19
CA ASP A 6 -1.71 -14.83 -17.25
C ASP A 6 -2.32 -13.50 -16.78
N SER A 7 -1.81 -12.95 -15.67
CA SER A 7 -2.29 -11.67 -15.13
C SER A 7 -2.02 -10.49 -16.08
N ILE A 8 -0.93 -10.54 -16.84
CA ILE A 8 -0.59 -9.50 -17.84
C ILE A 8 -1.53 -9.57 -19.05
N GLN A 9 -1.94 -10.77 -19.45
CA GLN A 9 -2.87 -10.96 -20.56
C GLN A 9 -4.28 -10.47 -20.19
N ASP A 10 -4.72 -10.73 -18.96
CA ASP A 10 -6.07 -10.36 -18.49
C ASP A 10 -6.19 -8.88 -18.10
N THR A 11 -5.13 -8.30 -17.52
CA THR A 11 -5.19 -6.95 -16.93
C THR A 11 -4.35 -5.92 -17.70
N GLY A 12 -3.52 -6.35 -18.66
CA GLY A 12 -2.50 -5.51 -19.29
C GLY A 12 -1.17 -5.54 -18.53
N PRO A 13 -0.14 -4.79 -18.99
CA PRO A 13 1.19 -4.84 -18.39
C PRO A 13 1.14 -4.58 -16.89
N CYS A 14 1.68 -5.53 -16.11
CA CYS A 14 1.68 -5.47 -14.65
C CYS A 14 2.22 -4.13 -14.12
N TRP A 15 3.24 -3.57 -14.75
CA TRP A 15 3.77 -2.26 -14.35
C TRP A 15 2.75 -1.13 -14.53
N SER A 16 1.95 -1.12 -15.59
CA SER A 16 0.96 -0.07 -15.87
C SER A 16 -0.26 -0.19 -14.98
N THR A 17 -0.66 -1.41 -14.62
CA THR A 17 -1.83 -1.66 -13.76
C THR A 17 -1.51 -1.47 -12.28
N TRP A 18 -0.29 -1.78 -11.85
CA TRP A 18 0.12 -1.66 -10.45
C TRP A 18 0.67 -0.29 -10.08
N GLN A 19 1.15 0.50 -11.04
CA GLN A 19 1.75 1.81 -10.75
C GLN A 19 0.76 2.76 -10.05
N PHE A 20 -0.43 2.96 -10.62
CA PHE A 20 -1.43 3.87 -10.04
C PHE A 20 -1.91 3.47 -8.63
N PRO A 21 -2.33 2.22 -8.36
CA PRO A 21 -2.73 1.82 -7.01
C PRO A 21 -1.55 1.86 -6.02
N MET A 22 -0.32 1.55 -6.45
CA MET A 22 0.86 1.66 -5.60
C MET A 22 1.18 3.10 -5.22
N GLU A 23 1.14 4.03 -6.17
CA GLU A 23 1.34 5.46 -5.91
C GLU A 23 0.29 5.99 -4.93
N ARG A 24 -0.99 5.63 -5.15
CA ARG A 24 -2.07 6.03 -4.24
C ARG A 24 -1.89 5.45 -2.84
N THR A 25 -1.58 4.16 -2.73
CA THR A 25 -1.38 3.48 -1.44
C THR A 25 -0.17 4.06 -0.72
N CYS A 26 0.95 4.26 -1.41
CA CYS A 26 2.14 4.86 -0.83
C CYS A 26 1.89 6.31 -0.42
N GLY A 27 1.12 7.08 -1.18
CA GLY A 27 0.68 8.43 -0.81
C GLY A 27 -0.15 8.46 0.48
N MET A 28 -1.00 7.47 0.71
CA MET A 28 -1.77 7.34 1.96
C MET A 28 -0.91 6.90 3.15
N LEU A 29 0.11 6.07 2.92
CA LEU A 29 1.01 5.56 3.97
C LEU A 29 2.08 6.58 4.40
N GLN A 30 2.59 7.39 3.48
CA GLN A 30 3.60 8.42 3.76
C GLN A 30 3.29 9.34 4.97
N PRO A 31 2.08 9.93 5.10
CA PRO A 31 1.77 10.78 6.26
C PRO A 31 1.64 10.01 7.57
N LEU A 32 1.52 8.68 7.54
CA LEU A 32 1.44 7.82 8.72
C LEU A 32 2.82 7.45 9.26
N ALA A 33 3.89 7.56 8.45
CA ALA A 33 5.26 7.29 8.86
C ALA A 33 5.95 8.55 9.44
N LYS A 34 5.38 9.14 10.50
CA LYS A 34 5.86 10.42 11.08
C LYS A 34 7.13 10.26 11.92
N SER A 35 7.38 9.06 12.46
CA SER A 35 8.55 8.82 13.30
C SER A 35 9.83 8.64 12.47
N ARG A 36 10.87 9.44 12.77
CA ARG A 36 12.19 9.30 12.15
C ARG A 36 13.06 8.20 12.75
N LEU A 37 12.80 7.82 14.01
CA LEU A 37 13.59 6.81 14.74
C LEU A 37 13.03 5.40 14.55
N HIS A 38 11.70 5.26 14.57
CA HIS A 38 11.01 3.97 14.40
C HIS A 38 9.86 4.07 13.39
N PRO A 39 10.17 4.33 12.10
CA PRO A 39 9.16 4.60 11.08
C PRO A 39 8.17 3.44 10.90
N TYR A 40 8.65 2.20 10.86
CA TYR A 40 7.80 1.03 10.65
C TYR A 40 6.84 0.77 11.82
N LYS A 41 7.33 0.84 13.06
CA LYS A 41 6.50 0.66 14.26
C LYS A 41 5.43 1.75 14.36
N ASN A 42 5.79 2.99 14.01
CA ASN A 42 4.85 4.10 13.98
C ASN A 42 3.79 3.94 12.88
N LEU A 43 4.22 3.52 11.68
CA LEU A 43 3.32 3.25 10.56
C LEU A 43 2.28 2.19 10.93
N THR A 44 2.71 1.03 11.44
CA THR A 44 1.81 -0.06 11.83
C THR A 44 0.80 0.39 12.90
N ASN A 45 1.25 1.10 13.93
CA ASN A 45 0.34 1.61 14.96
C ASN A 45 -0.70 2.59 14.38
N ASN A 46 -0.27 3.49 13.49
CA ASN A 46 -1.19 4.45 12.86
C ASN A 46 -2.22 3.76 11.94
N VAL A 47 -1.82 2.73 11.21
CA VAL A 47 -2.75 1.91 10.41
C VAL A 47 -3.76 1.19 11.31
N TYR A 48 -3.31 0.59 12.41
CA TYR A 48 -4.19 -0.08 13.37
C TYR A 48 -5.21 0.90 14.00
N LEU A 49 -4.76 2.09 14.38
CA LEU A 49 -5.65 3.12 14.92
C LEU A 49 -6.68 3.57 13.88
N LEU A 50 -6.27 3.77 12.62
CA LEU A 50 -7.18 4.14 11.53
C LEU A 50 -8.23 3.05 11.28
N GLU A 51 -7.83 1.78 11.31
CA GLU A 51 -8.75 0.64 11.20
C GLU A 51 -9.75 0.61 12.36
N LEU A 52 -9.30 0.83 13.60
CA LEU A 52 -10.19 0.92 14.76
C LEU A 52 -11.22 2.05 14.60
N PHE A 53 -10.80 3.23 14.14
CA PHE A 53 -11.70 4.37 13.91
C PHE A 53 -12.71 4.14 12.78
N ASN A 54 -12.33 3.42 11.72
CA ASN A 54 -13.26 3.08 10.63
C ASN A 54 -14.27 1.99 11.00
N ASN A 55 -13.95 1.16 12.00
CA ASN A 55 -14.81 0.09 12.48
C ASN A 55 -15.70 0.51 13.68
N LEU A 56 -15.69 1.79 14.06
CA LEU A 56 -16.54 2.44 15.06
C LEU A 56 -17.67 3.21 14.38
#